data_AF-A0A7Y0QXM9-F1
#
_entry.id   AF-A0A7Y0QXM9-F1
#
_cell.length_a   1.000
_cell.length_b   1.000
_cell.length_c   1.000
_cell.angle_alpha   90.00
_cell.angle_beta   90.00
_cell.angle_gamma   90.00
#
_symmetry.space_group_name_H-M   'P 1'
#
loop_
_entity.id
_entity.type
_entity.pdbx_description
1 polymer ?
#
loop_
_entity_poly.entity_id
_entity_poly.type
_entity_poly.pdbx_seq_one_letter_code
_entity_poly.pdbx_strand_id
1 'polypeptide(L)' 'MSWVIQMVSDELLEQILVHTRGNQAKASRLLGMNRGTYRSKINAIRERKLWID' A
#
# COMPACT_ATOMS: atom_id res chain seq x y z
N MET A 1 -0.16 -12.19 12.09
CA MET A 1 -1.33 -11.30 11.94
C MET A 1 -2.49 -12.10 11.36
N SER A 2 -3.74 -11.75 11.69
CA SER A 2 -4.91 -12.32 11.04
C SER A 2 -4.92 -11.96 9.54
N TRP A 3 -5.37 -12.87 8.68
CA TRP A 3 -5.46 -12.68 7.23
C TRP A 3 -6.34 -11.47 6.88
N VAL A 4 -7.36 -11.19 7.69
CA VAL A 4 -8.27 -10.03 7.51
C VAL A 4 -7.51 -8.72 7.57
N ILE A 5 -6.62 -8.55 8.56
CA ILE A 5 -5.84 -7.33 8.73
C ILE A 5 -4.89 -7.12 7.56
N GLN A 6 -4.27 -8.18 7.06
CA GLN A 6 -3.39 -8.09 5.90
C GLN A 6 -4.16 -7.67 4.65
N MET A 7 -5.31 -8.31 4.37
CA MET A 7 -6.15 -8.01 3.22
C MET A 7 -6.64 -6.55 3.23
N VAL A 8 -7.16 -6.08 4.38
CA VAL A 8 -7.64 -4.71 4.52
C VAL A 8 -6.49 -3.70 4.41
N SER A 9 -5.33 -4.00 4.97
CA SER A 9 -4.16 -3.12 4.89
C SER A 9 -3.65 -2.98 3.45
N ASP A 10 -3.60 -4.08 2.70
CA ASP A 10 -3.13 -4.08 1.32
C ASP A 10 -4.07 -3.26 0.44
N GLU A 11 -5.38 -3.47 0.56
CA GLU A 11 -6.41 -2.71 -0.17
C GLU A 11 -6.34 -1.21 0.15
N LEU A 12 -6.24 -0.84 1.44
CA LEU A 12 -6.14 0.56 1.86
C LEU A 12 -4.93 1.26 1.21
N LEU A 13 -3.77 0.59 1.19
CA LEU A 13 -2.54 1.14 0.64
C LEU A 13 -2.64 1.33 -0.88
N GLU A 14 -3.27 0.40 -1.60
CA GLU A 14 -3.46 0.53 -3.03
C GLU A 14 -4.49 1.62 -3.38
N GLN A 15 -5.63 1.65 -2.69
CA GLN A 15 -6.68 2.62 -2.94
C GLN A 15 -6.23 4.05 -2.65
N ILE A 16 -5.43 4.27 -1.60
CA ILE A 16 -4.90 5.61 -1.35
C ILE A 16 -3.90 6.03 -2.44
N LEU A 17 -3.16 5.09 -3.03
CA LEU A 17 -2.25 5.37 -4.15
C LEU A 17 -3.05 5.83 -5.38
N VAL A 18 -4.17 5.15 -5.67
CA VAL A 18 -5.09 5.52 -6.75
C VAL A 18 -5.71 6.89 -6.47
N HIS A 19 -6.23 7.10 -5.26
CA HIS A 19 -6.83 8.36 -4.83
C HIS A 19 -5.87 9.55 -4.96
N THR A 20 -4.56 9.34 -4.71
CA THR A 20 -3.53 10.36 -4.89
C THR A 20 -2.89 10.38 -6.27
N ARG A 21 -3.44 9.64 -7.25
CA ARG A 21 -2.95 9.56 -8.63
C ARG A 21 -1.48 9.14 -8.72
N GLY A 22 -1.09 8.14 -7.93
CA GLY A 22 0.28 7.61 -7.88
C GLY A 22 1.24 8.42 -7.01
N ASN A 23 0.82 9.53 -6.40
CA ASN A 23 1.70 10.34 -5.57
C ASN A 23 1.93 9.71 -4.19
N GLN A 24 3.00 8.94 -4.06
CA GLN A 24 3.37 8.25 -2.82
C GLN A 24 3.62 9.20 -1.64
N ALA A 25 4.17 10.39 -1.89
CA ALA A 25 4.41 11.38 -0.82
C ALA A 25 3.11 11.98 -0.28
N LYS A 26 2.07 12.12 -1.13
CA LYS A 26 0.74 12.55 -0.69
C LYS A 26 0.01 11.40 0.03
N ALA A 27 0.10 10.18 -0.50
CA ALA A 27 -0.50 9.00 0.11
C ALA A 27 0.06 8.72 1.51
N SER A 28 1.39 8.75 1.67
CA SER A 28 2.03 8.52 2.97
C SER A 28 1.65 9.58 4.00
N ARG A 29 1.51 10.85 3.57
CA ARG A 29 1.04 11.95 4.44
C ARG A 29 -0.41 11.75 4.88
N LEU A 30 -1.31 11.34 3.98
CA LEU A 30 -2.72 11.07 4.32
C LEU A 30 -2.86 9.91 5.32
N LEU A 31 -2.03 8.89 5.20
CA LEU A 31 -2.02 7.75 6.12
C LEU A 31 -1.20 7.99 7.40
N GLY A 32 -0.57 9.15 7.56
CA GLY A 32 0.25 9.44 8.74
C GLY A 32 1.47 8.54 8.88
N MET A 33 2.05 8.06 7.77
CA MET A 33 3.22 7.18 7.80
C MET A 33 4.41 7.72 7.00
N ASN A 34 5.60 7.17 7.27
CA ASN A 34 6.79 7.50 6.52
C ASN A 34 6.67 7.04 5.05
N ARG A 35 7.11 7.89 4.10
CA ARG A 35 7.09 7.59 2.66
C ARG A 35 7.88 6.34 2.30
N GLY A 36 9.03 6.12 2.94
CA GLY A 36 9.86 4.93 2.76
C GLY A 36 9.13 3.65 3.17
N THR A 37 8.47 3.67 4.33
CA THR A 37 7.63 2.55 4.80
C THR A 37 6.48 2.27 3.83
N TYR A 38 5.77 3.32 3.39
CA TYR A 38 4.70 3.20 2.41
C TYR A 38 5.18 2.55 1.11
N ARG A 39 6.31 3.03 0.56
CA ARG A 39 6.93 2.47 -0.65
C ARG A 39 7.28 1.00 -0.49
N SER A 40 7.92 0.62 0.61
CA SER A 40 8.29 -0.78 0.86
C SER A 40 7.06 -1.69 0.95
N LYS A 41 5.97 -1.22 1.58
CA LYS A 41 4.72 -1.98 1.65
C LYS A 41 4.07 -2.15 0.27
N ILE A 42 4.00 -1.10 -0.55
CA ILE A 42 3.46 -1.18 -1.93
C ILE A 42 4.28 -2.15 -2.79
N ASN A 43 5.61 -2.13 -2.69
CA ASN A 43 6.45 -3.07 -3.43
C ASN A 43 6.16 -4.52 -3.03
N ALA A 44 6.07 -4.80 -1.73
CA ALA A 44 5.74 -6.13 -1.24
C ALA A 44 4.35 -6.60 -1.70
N ILE A 45 3.36 -5.70 -1.77
CA ILE A 45 2.02 -6.01 -2.30
C ILE A 45 2.09 -6.37 -3.78
N ARG A 46 2.78 -5.55 -4.58
CA ARG A 46 2.97 -5.77 -6.02
C ARG A 46 3.68 -7.08 -6.30
N GLU A 47 4.77 -7.36 -5.58
CA GLU A 47 5.48 -8.63 -5.67
C GLU A 47 4.51 -9.78 -5.41
N ARG A 48 3.76 -9.77 -4.29
CA ARG A 48 2.79 -10.83 -3.97
C ARG A 48 1.74 -11.05 -5.06
N LYS A 49 1.22 -9.98 -5.70
CA LYS A 49 0.23 -10.09 -6.78
C LYS A 49 0.82 -10.65 -8.07
N LEU A 50 2.05 -10.26 -8.42
CA LEU A 50 2.76 -10.79 -9.59
C LEU A 50 3.01 -12.31 -9.53
N TRP A 51 2.98 -12.93 -8.36
CA TRP A 51 3.09 -14.39 -8.21
C TRP A 51 1.76 -15.14 -8.39
N ILE A 52 0.64 -14.41 -8.39
CA ILE A 52 -0.72 -14.97 -8.46
C ILE A 52 -1.28 -14.92 -9.88
N ASP A 53 -0.73 -14.05 -10.73
CA ASP A 53 -1.01 -13.93 -12.18
C ASP A 53 -0.10 -14.84 -13.01
#